data_AF-A0A097QH62-F1
#
_entry.id   AF-A0A097QH62-F1
#
_cell.length_a   1.000
_cell.length_b   1.000
_cell.length_c   1.000
_cell.angle_alpha   90.00
_cell.angle_beta   90.00
_cell.angle_gamma   90.00
#
_symmetry.space_group_name_H-M   'P 1'
#
loop_
_entity.id
_entity.type
_entity.pdbx_description
1 polymer ?
#
loop_
_entity_poly.entity_id
_entity_poly.type
_entity_poly.pdbx_seq_one_letter_code
_entity_poly.pdbx_strand_id
1 'polypeptide(L)'
;MKSLHVLCLLGVFALASGVEIPDELKEMVQMVHDQCTGETGASNDAIEATKKGIFPADDQKLKCYLKCIYGNMGAISDEGELDAEAFSSVMPEELGAVLNPMINKCKGVTGADGCELAFNFNICLYNADPKNYLVI
;
A
#
# COMPACT_ATOMS: atom_id res chain seq x y z
N MET A 1 8.45 -24.64 27.85
CA MET A 1 8.93 -23.26 28.14
C MET A 1 10.13 -22.93 27.24
N LYS A 2 9.89 -22.84 25.93
CA LYS A 2 10.74 -22.32 24.82
C LYS A 2 9.69 -22.22 23.69
N SER A 3 9.23 -21.07 23.20
CA SER A 3 9.98 -19.99 22.57
C SER A 3 9.18 -18.69 22.67
N LEU A 4 9.80 -17.68 23.28
CA LEU A 4 9.40 -16.27 23.30
C LEU A 4 9.81 -15.54 21.99
N HIS A 5 9.81 -16.23 20.84
CA HIS A 5 10.34 -15.69 19.58
C HIS A 5 9.26 -15.29 18.56
N VAL A 6 7.98 -15.38 18.92
CA VAL A 6 6.85 -15.05 18.02
C VAL A 6 6.26 -13.67 18.30
N LEU A 7 7.03 -12.78 18.95
CA LEU A 7 6.57 -11.43 19.34
C LEU A 7 7.54 -10.33 18.90
N CYS A 8 8.02 -10.37 17.65
CA CYS A 8 8.96 -9.36 17.16
C CYS A 8 8.76 -8.85 15.73
N LEU A 9 7.69 -9.21 15.01
CA LEU A 9 7.48 -8.70 13.64
C LEU A 9 6.14 -8.02 13.37
N LEU A 10 5.25 -7.90 14.37
CA LEU A 10 3.99 -7.14 14.24
C LEU A 10 4.01 -5.77 14.94
N GLY A 11 5.17 -5.37 15.51
CA GLY A 11 5.28 -4.24 16.44
C GLY A 11 6.21 -3.10 16.03
N VAL A 12 6.57 -2.96 14.74
CA VAL A 12 7.44 -1.85 14.29
C VAL A 12 6.65 -0.62 13.81
N PHE A 13 5.32 -0.63 13.88
CA PHE A 13 4.53 0.57 13.59
C PHE A 13 4.44 1.56 14.77
N ALA A 14 4.81 1.12 15.98
CA ALA A 14 4.56 1.89 17.20
C ALA A 14 5.62 2.95 17.57
N LEU A 15 6.72 3.11 16.83
CA LEU A 15 7.88 3.88 17.34
C LEU A 15 8.25 5.17 16.61
N ALA A 16 7.36 5.77 15.82
CA ALA A 16 7.64 7.11 15.28
C ALA A 16 6.53 8.16 15.38
N SER A 17 5.27 7.79 15.63
CA SER A 17 4.16 8.77 15.60
C SER A 17 2.98 8.52 16.56
N GLY A 18 2.97 7.44 17.35
CA GLY A 18 1.91 7.23 18.36
C GLY A 18 0.51 6.99 17.78
N VAL A 19 0.41 6.65 16.49
CA VAL A 19 -0.87 6.29 15.84
C VAL A 19 -1.16 4.82 16.15
N GLU A 20 -2.15 4.57 17.00
CA GLU A 20 -2.66 3.21 17.25
C GLU A 20 -3.66 2.85 16.15
N ILE A 21 -3.23 2.03 15.18
CA ILE A 21 -4.13 1.49 14.16
C ILE A 21 -5.14 0.56 14.86
N PRO A 22 -6.47 0.80 14.73
CA PRO A 22 -7.50 -0.07 15.28
C PRO A 22 -7.36 -1.51 14.78
N ASP A 23 -7.67 -2.49 15.63
CA ASP A 23 -7.52 -3.91 15.25
C ASP A 23 -8.43 -4.30 14.07
N GLU A 24 -9.62 -3.71 13.98
CA GLU A 24 -10.53 -3.86 12.83
C GLU A 24 -9.87 -3.42 11.51
N LEU A 25 -9.13 -2.31 11.53
CA LEU A 25 -8.42 -1.82 10.36
C LEU A 25 -7.26 -2.76 9.98
N LYS A 26 -6.57 -3.35 10.97
CA LYS A 26 -5.52 -4.36 10.71
C LYS A 26 -6.09 -5.63 10.09
N GLU A 27 -7.24 -6.11 10.57
CA GLU A 27 -7.91 -7.29 10.02
C GLU A 27 -8.38 -7.06 8.58
N MET A 28 -8.95 -5.88 8.30
CA MET A 28 -9.35 -5.50 6.95
C MET A 28 -8.14 -5.44 6.01
N VAL A 29 -7.05 -4.81 6.46
CA VAL A 29 -5.80 -4.72 5.71
C VAL A 29 -5.23 -6.11 5.40
N GLN A 30 -5.21 -7.02 6.38
CA GLN A 30 -4.72 -8.39 6.20
C GLN A 30 -5.61 -9.16 5.21
N MET A 31 -6.93 -9.02 5.31
CA MET A 31 -7.86 -9.69 4.39
C MET A 31 -7.62 -9.25 2.93
N VAL A 32 -7.45 -7.95 2.70
CA VAL A 32 -7.19 -7.41 1.37
C VAL A 32 -5.81 -7.86 0.85
N HIS A 33 -4.79 -7.87 1.71
CA HIS A 33 -3.47 -8.43 1.37
C HIS A 33 -3.56 -9.90 0.94
N ASP A 34 -4.20 -10.74 1.75
CA ASP A 34 -4.34 -12.19 1.48
C ASP A 34 -5.11 -12.45 0.18
N GLN A 35 -6.17 -11.68 -0.07
CA GLN A 35 -6.92 -11.74 -1.32
C GLN A 35 -6.01 -11.39 -2.52
N CYS A 36 -5.35 -10.23 -2.47
CA CYS A 36 -4.59 -9.75 -3.61
C CYS A 36 -3.33 -10.58 -3.89
N THR A 37 -2.67 -11.11 -2.86
CA THR A 37 -1.58 -12.10 -3.04
C THR A 37 -2.11 -13.40 -3.63
N GLY A 38 -3.29 -13.87 -3.20
CA GLY A 38 -3.96 -15.05 -3.76
C GLY A 38 -4.34 -14.89 -5.24
N GLU A 39 -4.87 -13.74 -5.64
CA GLU A 39 -5.29 -13.46 -7.01
C GLU A 39 -4.11 -13.28 -7.99
N THR A 40 -3.05 -12.62 -7.54
CA THR A 40 -1.95 -12.20 -8.42
C THR A 40 -0.73 -13.11 -8.34
N GLY A 41 -0.59 -13.85 -7.23
CA GLY A 41 0.60 -14.63 -6.92
C GLY A 41 1.85 -13.80 -6.65
N ALA A 42 1.69 -12.53 -6.28
CA ALA A 42 2.80 -11.65 -5.90
C ALA A 42 3.59 -12.22 -4.70
N SER A 43 4.90 -12.03 -4.73
CA SER A 43 5.76 -12.46 -3.63
C SER A 43 5.75 -11.43 -2.51
N ASN A 44 5.60 -11.90 -1.26
CA ASN A 44 5.77 -11.04 -0.08
C ASN A 44 7.14 -10.37 -0.03
N ASP A 45 8.19 -11.03 -0.54
CA ASP A 45 9.52 -10.42 -0.61
C ASP A 45 9.55 -9.23 -1.58
N ALA A 46 8.83 -9.31 -2.70
CA ALA A 46 8.74 -8.22 -3.68
C ALA A 46 7.91 -7.05 -3.14
N ILE A 47 6.82 -7.35 -2.40
CA ILE A 47 5.98 -6.34 -1.74
C ILE A 47 6.79 -5.62 -0.65
N GLU A 48 7.45 -6.35 0.25
CA GLU A 48 8.25 -5.77 1.33
C GLU A 48 9.48 -4.99 0.82
N ALA A 49 10.01 -5.34 -0.35
CA ALA A 49 11.10 -4.61 -0.98
C ALA A 49 10.70 -3.16 -1.32
N THR A 50 9.43 -2.89 -1.62
CA THR A 50 8.94 -1.53 -1.93
C THR A 50 9.11 -0.55 -0.76
N LYS A 51 8.99 -1.03 0.49
CA LYS A 51 9.26 -0.24 1.70
C LYS A 51 10.70 0.28 1.76
N LYS A 52 11.61 -0.36 1.03
CA LYS A 52 13.03 0.01 0.92
C LYS A 52 13.34 0.80 -0.35
N GLY A 53 12.31 1.21 -1.10
CA GLY A 53 12.47 1.90 -2.38
C GLY A 53 12.88 0.99 -3.53
N ILE A 54 12.78 -0.33 -3.36
CA ILE A 54 13.11 -1.31 -4.40
C ILE A 54 11.82 -1.71 -5.10
N PHE A 55 11.70 -1.30 -6.36
CA PHE A 55 10.54 -1.55 -7.20
C PHE A 55 10.95 -2.38 -8.44
N PRO A 56 10.83 -3.71 -8.40
CA PRO A 56 11.16 -4.58 -9.53
C PRO A 56 10.26 -4.28 -10.74
N ALA A 57 10.74 -3.46 -11.67
CA ALA A 57 9.94 -2.96 -12.80
C ALA A 57 9.43 -4.05 -13.75
N ASP A 58 10.02 -5.24 -13.75
CA ASP A 58 9.59 -6.37 -14.58
C ASP A 58 8.64 -7.34 -13.84
N ASP A 59 8.34 -7.11 -12.56
CA ASP A 59 7.46 -7.97 -11.76
C ASP A 59 5.99 -7.59 -11.95
N GLN A 60 5.37 -8.16 -13.00
CA GLN A 60 3.96 -7.90 -13.31
C GLN A 60 3.01 -8.30 -12.17
N LYS A 61 3.38 -9.30 -11.36
CA LYS A 61 2.53 -9.75 -10.25
C LYS A 61 2.50 -8.71 -9.15
N LEU A 62 3.64 -8.11 -8.82
CA LEU A 62 3.70 -6.98 -7.90
C LEU A 62 2.87 -5.79 -8.41
N LYS A 63 2.97 -5.46 -9.70
CA LYS A 63 2.18 -4.35 -10.28
C LYS A 63 0.68 -4.58 -10.13
N CYS A 64 0.22 -5.78 -10.48
CA CYS A 64 -1.19 -6.12 -10.38
C CYS A 64 -1.66 -6.36 -8.94
N TYR A 65 -0.77 -6.75 -8.03
CA TYR A 65 -1.04 -6.73 -6.59
C TYR A 65 -1.41 -5.33 -6.13
N LEU A 66 -0.60 -4.33 -6.47
CA LEU A 66 -0.88 -2.93 -6.12
C LEU A 66 -2.21 -2.44 -6.74
N LYS A 67 -2.52 -2.82 -8.00
CA LYS A 67 -3.84 -2.53 -8.60
C LYS A 67 -4.97 -3.16 -7.81
N CYS A 68 -4.83 -4.42 -7.39
CA CYS A 68 -5.84 -5.11 -6.60
C CYS A 68 -6.11 -4.39 -5.26
N ILE A 69 -5.06 -3.94 -4.57
CA ILE A 69 -5.19 -3.15 -3.33
C ILE A 69 -6.00 -1.88 -3.59
N TYR A 70 -5.61 -1.09 -4.59
CA TYR A 70 -6.30 0.16 -4.88
C TYR A 70 -7.72 -0.04 -5.43
N GLY A 71 -8.00 -1.15 -6.12
CA GLY A 71 -9.34 -1.53 -6.51
C GLY A 71 -10.25 -1.79 -5.31
N ASN A 72 -9.76 -2.54 -4.31
CA ASN A 72 -10.49 -2.79 -3.07
C ASN A 72 -10.74 -1.52 -2.25
N MET A 73 -9.85 -0.53 -2.38
CA MET A 73 -9.98 0.79 -1.72
C MET A 73 -10.80 1.79 -2.55
N GLY A 74 -11.29 1.41 -3.73
CA GLY A 74 -12.04 2.29 -4.64
C GLY A 74 -11.20 3.41 -5.28
N ALA A 75 -9.87 3.29 -5.23
CA ALA A 75 -8.93 4.29 -5.70
C ALA A 75 -8.57 4.13 -7.18
N ILE A 76 -8.54 2.89 -7.69
CA ILE A 76 -8.30 2.61 -9.10
C ILE A 76 -9.46 1.79 -9.65
N SER A 77 -10.12 2.29 -10.70
CA SER A 77 -11.22 1.58 -11.35
C SER A 77 -10.75 0.33 -12.10
N ASP A 78 -11.68 -0.51 -12.56
CA ASP A 78 -11.34 -1.67 -13.38
C ASP A 78 -10.78 -1.29 -14.76
N GLU A 79 -11.16 -0.12 -15.27
CA GLU A 79 -10.59 0.49 -16.47
C GLU A 79 -9.18 1.07 -16.24
N GLY A 80 -8.71 1.09 -15.00
CA GLY A 80 -7.38 1.55 -14.64
C GLY A 80 -7.27 3.07 -14.53
N GLU A 81 -8.31 3.75 -14.04
CA GLU A 81 -8.29 5.18 -13.78
C GLU A 81 -8.12 5.45 -12.27
N LEU A 82 -7.20 6.35 -11.91
CA LEU A 82 -6.95 6.75 -10.52
C LEU A 82 -7.92 7.85 -10.09
N ASP A 83 -8.72 7.58 -9.06
CA ASP A 83 -9.49 8.58 -8.31
C ASP A 83 -8.79 8.89 -6.98
N ALA A 84 -7.78 9.77 -7.05
CA ALA A 84 -7.00 10.17 -5.88
C ALA A 84 -7.82 10.97 -4.85
N GLU A 85 -8.91 11.62 -5.27
CA GLU A 85 -9.80 12.37 -4.39
C GLU A 85 -10.68 11.41 -3.59
N ALA A 86 -11.29 10.41 -4.26
CA ALA A 86 -11.98 9.32 -3.57
C ALA A 86 -11.04 8.59 -2.61
N PHE A 87 -9.82 8.27 -3.05
CA PHE A 87 -8.83 7.60 -2.20
C PHE A 87 -8.47 8.42 -0.95
N SER A 88 -8.28 9.74 -1.10
CA SER A 88 -8.02 10.62 0.05
C SER A 88 -9.22 10.74 0.99
N SER A 89 -10.45 10.63 0.46
CA SER A 89 -11.69 10.79 1.23
C SER A 89 -12.02 9.60 2.13
N VAL A 90 -11.53 8.41 1.80
CA VAL A 90 -11.73 7.19 2.59
C VAL A 90 -10.67 6.98 3.67
N MET A 91 -9.60 7.79 3.68
CA MET A 91 -8.55 7.70 4.69
C MET A 91 -9.08 8.14 6.06
N PRO A 92 -8.88 7.34 7.12
CA PRO A 92 -9.10 7.79 8.50
C PRO A 92 -8.30 9.06 8.79
N GLU A 93 -8.83 9.98 9.60
CA GLU A 93 -8.25 11.32 9.83
C GLU A 93 -6.76 11.29 10.17
N GLU A 94 -6.36 10.41 11.09
CA GLU A 94 -4.98 10.27 11.56
C GLU A 94 -4.02 9.79 10.45
N LEU A 95 -4.48 8.85 9.61
CA LEU A 95 -3.72 8.38 8.45
C LEU A 95 -3.75 9.42 7.33
N GLY A 96 -4.89 10.04 7.07
CA GLY A 96 -5.08 11.06 6.04
C GLY A 96 -4.18 12.29 6.26
N ALA A 97 -3.97 12.71 7.51
CA ALA A 97 -3.04 13.80 7.84
C ALA A 97 -1.61 13.54 7.35
N VAL A 98 -1.20 12.26 7.30
CA VAL A 98 0.13 11.84 6.86
C VAL A 98 0.14 11.46 5.37
N LEU A 99 -0.89 10.75 4.90
CA LEU A 99 -0.93 10.15 3.57
C LEU A 99 -1.46 11.09 2.48
N ASN A 100 -2.46 11.92 2.79
CA ASN A 100 -3.10 12.80 1.79
C ASN A 100 -2.13 13.79 1.13
N PRO A 101 -1.10 14.34 1.81
CA PRO A 101 -0.07 15.14 1.13
C PRO A 101 0.66 14.38 0.02
N MET A 102 0.99 13.09 0.22
CA MET A 102 1.59 12.25 -0.82
C MET A 102 0.60 11.95 -1.95
N ILE A 103 -0.63 11.54 -1.60
CA ILE A 103 -1.68 11.23 -2.58
C ILE A 103 -1.95 12.43 -3.49
N ASN A 104 -2.09 13.63 -2.91
CA ASN A 104 -2.29 14.86 -3.67
C ASN A 104 -1.13 15.19 -4.62
N LYS A 105 0.12 14.89 -4.24
CA LYS A 105 1.29 15.07 -5.09
C LYS A 105 1.31 14.08 -6.26
N CYS A 106 0.73 12.90 -6.08
CA CYS A 106 0.78 11.78 -7.02
C CYS A 106 -0.50 11.59 -7.86
N LYS A 107 -1.51 12.46 -7.71
CA LYS A 107 -2.81 12.34 -8.40
C LYS A 107 -2.74 12.37 -9.93
N GLY A 108 -1.67 12.90 -10.51
CA GLY A 108 -1.48 12.98 -11.96
C GLY A 108 -0.68 11.83 -12.57
N VAL A 109 -0.37 10.79 -11.77
CA VAL A 109 0.37 9.62 -12.26
C VAL A 109 -0.48 8.84 -13.27
N THR A 110 0.18 8.33 -14.30
CA THR A 110 -0.42 7.52 -15.36
C THR A 110 0.31 6.19 -15.53
N GLY A 111 -0.33 5.23 -16.19
CA GLY A 111 0.27 3.95 -16.58
C GLY A 111 -0.24 3.49 -17.95
N ALA A 112 0.40 2.48 -18.52
CA ALA A 112 -0.07 1.86 -19.77
C ALA A 112 -1.36 1.03 -19.55
N ASP A 113 -1.54 0.52 -18.34
CA ASP A 113 -2.74 -0.15 -17.84
C ASP A 113 -2.88 0.12 -16.33
N GLY A 114 -3.91 -0.45 -15.69
CA GLY A 114 -4.16 -0.28 -14.26
C GLY A 114 -3.04 -0.83 -13.36
N CYS A 115 -2.33 -1.89 -13.78
CA CYS A 115 -1.20 -2.44 -13.01
C CYS A 115 0.01 -1.50 -13.07
N GLU A 116 0.36 -1.01 -14.26
CA GLU A 116 1.42 0.01 -14.43
C GLU A 116 1.07 1.31 -13.71
N LEU A 117 -0.19 1.73 -13.74
CA LEU A 117 -0.66 2.92 -13.02
C LEU A 117 -0.43 2.75 -11.51
N ALA A 118 -0.89 1.64 -10.93
CA ALA A 118 -0.74 1.36 -9.50
C ALA A 118 0.73 1.28 -9.07
N PHE A 119 1.57 0.71 -9.92
CA PHE A 119 3.02 0.62 -9.70
C PHE A 119 3.69 2.01 -9.72
N ASN A 120 3.42 2.81 -10.76
CA ASN A 120 3.93 4.18 -10.85
C ASN A 120 3.42 5.05 -9.70
N PHE A 121 2.18 4.83 -9.26
CA PHE A 121 1.59 5.55 -8.14
C PHE A 121 2.35 5.23 -6.85
N ASN A 122 2.67 3.95 -6.58
CA ASN A 122 3.49 3.57 -5.42
C ASN A 122 4.91 4.15 -5.46
N ILE A 123 5.56 4.15 -6.61
CA ILE A 123 6.87 4.80 -6.78
C ILE A 123 6.76 6.29 -6.45
N CYS A 124 5.70 6.95 -6.91
CA CYS A 124 5.46 8.36 -6.61
C CYS A 124 5.24 8.59 -5.11
N LEU A 125 4.41 7.77 -4.46
CA LEU A 125 4.15 7.87 -3.01
C LEU A 125 5.44 7.69 -2.22
N TYR A 126 6.24 6.67 -2.54
CA TYR A 126 7.54 6.47 -1.89
C TYR A 126 8.45 7.68 -2.08
N ASN A 127 8.58 8.21 -3.30
CA ASN A 127 9.41 9.38 -3.57
C ASN A 127 8.87 10.68 -2.95
N ALA A 128 7.57 10.75 -2.68
CA ALA A 128 6.93 11.90 -2.06
C ALA A 128 7.30 12.01 -0.57
N ASP A 129 7.25 10.88 0.15
CA ASP A 129 7.67 10.79 1.55
C ASP A 129 8.11 9.35 1.90
N PRO A 130 9.40 9.01 1.73
CA PRO A 130 9.91 7.67 2.01
C PRO A 130 9.76 7.24 3.47
N LYS A 131 9.70 8.21 4.40
CA LYS A 131 9.61 7.95 5.83
C LYS A 131 8.21 7.48 6.21
N ASN A 132 7.20 8.03 5.55
CA ASN A 132 5.79 7.74 5.85
C ASN A 132 5.11 6.87 4.77
N TYR A 133 5.85 6.39 3.77
CA TYR A 133 5.35 5.45 2.77
C TYR A 133 4.90 4.13 3.39
N LEU A 134 3.68 3.72 3.06
CA LEU A 134 3.06 2.49 3.53
C LEU A 134 2.67 1.61 2.33
N VAL A 135 2.84 0.30 2.51
CA VAL A 135 2.25 -0.74 1.68
C VAL A 135 1.70 -1.79 2.63
N ILE A 136 0.56 -2.37 2.26
CA ILE A 136 -0.07 -3.46 3.00
C ILE A 136 0.35 -4.82 2.47
#